data_AF-A0A9P6P043-F1
#
_entry.id   AF-A0A9P6P043-F1
#
_cell.length_a   1.000
_cell.length_b   1.000
_cell.length_c   1.000
_cell.angle_alpha   90.00
_cell.angle_beta   90.00
_cell.angle_gamma   90.00
#
_symmetry.space_group_name_H-M   'P 1'
#
loop_
_entity.id
_entity.type
_entity.pdbx_description
1 polymer ?
#
loop_
_entity_poly.entity_id
_entity_poly.type
_entity_poly.pdbx_seq_one_letter_code
_entity_poly.pdbx_strand_id
1 'polypeptide(L)'
;MTAMTFDTLKFANRLKTAGVPSAQAEAEAELFLEAMDARIREALVDVERQQQTLETALKHAHAESESRSDNALVRLEGKVDKGFAELRGELDKRFAEAKGEMLLLKWMLGVVIAGMVSLV
;
A
#
# COMPACT_ATOMS: atom_id res chain seq x y z
N MET A 1 27.51 -7.13 -14.36
CA MET A 1 28.53 -6.20 -13.82
C MET A 1 29.87 -6.64 -14.33
N THR A 2 30.60 -5.78 -15.04
CA THR A 2 31.97 -6.07 -15.46
C THR A 2 32.87 -5.91 -14.24
N ALA A 3 33.44 -7.01 -13.73
CA ALA A 3 34.38 -6.95 -12.63
C ALA A 3 35.67 -6.25 -13.11
N MET A 4 35.95 -5.04 -12.61
CA MET A 4 37.27 -4.45 -12.74
C MET A 4 38.24 -5.30 -11.91
N THR A 5 39.17 -5.97 -12.57
CA THR A 5 40.20 -6.77 -11.92
C THR A 5 41.34 -5.85 -11.47
N PHE A 6 41.78 -5.96 -10.22
CA PHE A 6 42.95 -5.24 -9.74
C PHE A 6 44.23 -5.94 -10.24
N ASP A 7 45.05 -5.20 -10.99
CA ASP A 7 46.31 -5.71 -11.53
C ASP A 7 47.45 -5.39 -10.55
N THR A 8 47.69 -6.34 -9.64
CA THR A 8 48.71 -6.26 -8.59
C THR A 8 50.11 -6.02 -9.15
N LEU A 9 50.47 -6.63 -10.28
CA LEU A 9 51.79 -6.50 -10.90
C LEU A 9 51.99 -5.10 -11.47
N LYS A 10 50.98 -4.58 -12.19
CA LYS A 10 51.01 -3.20 -12.71
C LYS A 10 51.06 -2.17 -11.59
N PHE A 11 50.37 -2.42 -10.47
CA PHE A 11 50.42 -1.56 -9.29
C PHE A 11 51.82 -1.56 -8.64
N ALA A 12 52.39 -2.73 -8.38
CA ALA A 12 53.74 -2.85 -7.83
C ALA A 12 54.79 -2.18 -8.76
N ASN A 13 54.69 -2.36 -10.07
CA ASN A 13 55.61 -1.73 -11.02
C ASN A 13 55.51 -0.19 -11.02
N ARG A 14 54.32 0.36 -10.79
CA ARG A 14 54.14 1.81 -10.61
C ARG A 14 54.83 2.30 -9.34
N LEU A 15 54.71 1.58 -8.24
CA LEU A 15 55.40 1.91 -6.98
C LEU A 15 56.93 1.86 -7.16
N LYS A 16 57.45 0.84 -7.85
CA LYS A 16 58.89 0.75 -8.19
C LYS A 16 59.36 1.95 -9.01
N THR A 17 58.56 2.37 -9.99
CA THR A 17 58.85 3.56 -10.81
C THR A 17 58.85 4.85 -9.98
N ALA A 18 58.05 4.90 -8.91
CA ALA A 18 58.02 6.01 -7.96
C ALA A 18 59.16 5.98 -6.93
N GLY A 19 60.08 5.00 -7.02
CA GLY A 19 61.24 4.88 -6.13
C GLY A 19 61.03 3.95 -4.92
N VAL A 20 59.88 3.27 -4.82
CA VAL A 20 59.64 2.27 -3.76
C VAL A 20 60.51 1.02 -4.04
N PRO A 21 61.29 0.52 -3.06
CA PRO A 21 62.05 -0.72 -3.21
C PRO A 21 61.17 -1.90 -3.66
N SER A 22 61.71 -2.80 -4.50
CA SER A 22 60.92 -3.88 -5.11
C SER A 22 60.14 -4.72 -4.09
N ALA A 23 60.79 -5.12 -2.99
CA ALA A 23 60.16 -5.92 -1.95
C ALA A 23 59.01 -5.17 -1.24
N GLN A 24 59.13 -3.86 -1.05
CA GLN A 24 58.05 -3.05 -0.46
C GLN A 24 56.90 -2.85 -1.43
N ALA A 25 57.20 -2.56 -2.70
CA ALA A 25 56.21 -2.36 -3.74
C ALA A 25 55.34 -3.61 -3.98
N GLU A 26 55.94 -4.79 -3.94
CA GLU A 26 55.23 -6.07 -4.05
C GLU A 26 54.37 -6.35 -2.81
N ALA A 27 54.94 -6.17 -1.61
CA ALA A 27 54.20 -6.37 -0.36
C ALA A 27 53.01 -5.40 -0.22
N GLU A 28 53.17 -4.12 -0.58
CA GLU A 28 52.07 -3.15 -0.57
C GLU A 28 50.96 -3.53 -1.55
N ALA A 29 51.32 -4.00 -2.75
CA ALA A 29 50.35 -4.42 -3.76
C ALA A 29 49.53 -5.64 -3.30
N GLU A 30 50.18 -6.62 -2.69
CA GLU A 30 49.54 -7.82 -2.16
C GLU A 30 48.62 -7.50 -0.97
N LEU A 31 49.12 -6.74 0.02
CA LEU A 31 48.32 -6.34 1.18
C LEU A 31 47.12 -5.48 0.79
N PHE A 32 47.28 -4.60 -0.21
CA PHE A 32 46.18 -3.80 -0.72
C PHE A 32 45.11 -4.67 -1.40
N LEU A 33 45.52 -5.65 -2.20
CA LEU A 33 44.58 -6.60 -2.80
C LEU A 33 43.83 -7.38 -1.73
N GLU A 34 44.52 -7.91 -0.72
CA GLU A 34 43.91 -8.68 0.36
C GLU A 34 42.90 -7.84 1.15
N ALA A 35 43.28 -6.61 1.53
CA ALA A 35 42.37 -5.69 2.22
C ALA A 35 41.15 -5.32 1.38
N MET A 36 41.35 -5.09 0.06
CA MET A 36 40.27 -4.76 -0.85
C MET A 36 39.31 -5.95 -1.05
N ASP A 37 39.83 -7.15 -1.23
CA ASP A 37 39.04 -8.38 -1.39
C ASP A 37 38.21 -8.66 -0.13
N ALA A 38 38.80 -8.49 1.06
CA ALA A 38 38.07 -8.64 2.32
C ALA A 38 36.90 -7.65 2.42
N ARG A 39 37.15 -6.37 2.10
CA ARG A 39 36.11 -5.32 2.12
C ARG A 39 35.03 -5.54 1.08
N ILE A 40 35.37 -5.98 -0.13
CA ILE A 40 34.41 -6.28 -1.19
C ILE A 40 33.52 -7.46 -0.78
N ARG A 41 34.11 -8.53 -0.23
CA ARG A 41 33.34 -9.69 0.25
C ARG A 41 32.35 -9.30 1.33
N GLU A 42 32.77 -8.49 2.30
CA GLU A 42 31.90 -7.96 3.35
C GLU A 42 30.75 -7.13 2.76
N ALA A 43 31.05 -6.21 1.84
CA ALA A 43 30.04 -5.38 1.19
C ALA A 43 29.04 -6.20 0.36
N LEU A 44 29.49 -7.26 -0.33
CA LEU A 44 28.62 -8.16 -1.08
C LEU A 44 27.64 -8.88 -0.14
N VAL A 45 28.13 -9.41 0.98
CA VAL A 45 27.27 -10.05 1.99
C VAL A 45 26.26 -9.06 2.57
N ASP A 46 26.64 -7.81 2.81
CA ASP A 46 25.72 -6.79 3.29
C ASP A 46 24.65 -6.41 2.25
N VAL A 47 25.03 -6.32 0.97
CA VAL A 47 24.07 -6.11 -0.12
C VAL A 47 23.07 -7.25 -0.20
N GLU A 48 23.53 -8.50 -0.09
CA GLU A 48 22.64 -9.68 -0.08
C GLU A 48 21.68 -9.65 1.11
N ARG A 49 22.16 -9.29 2.31
CA ARG A 49 21.30 -9.12 3.49
C ARG A 49 20.27 -8.02 3.30
N GLN A 50 20.68 -6.89 2.72
CA GLN A 50 19.76 -5.78 2.43
C GLN A 50 18.68 -6.19 1.43
N GLN A 51 19.04 -6.95 0.38
CA GLN A 51 18.07 -7.49 -0.57
C GLN A 51 17.05 -8.41 0.12
N GLN A 52 17.51 -9.34 0.95
CA GLN A 52 16.62 -10.24 1.70
C GLN A 52 15.69 -9.48 2.66
N THR A 53 16.21 -8.44 3.31
CA THR A 53 15.42 -7.57 4.20
C THR A 53 14.35 -6.83 3.42
N LEU A 54 14.71 -6.24 2.26
CA LEU A 54 13.76 -5.55 1.39
C LEU A 54 12.68 -6.48 0.84
N GLU A 55 13.04 -7.69 0.41
CA GLU A 55 12.07 -8.68 -0.06
C GLU A 55 11.08 -9.08 1.04
N THR A 56 11.58 -9.27 2.26
CA THR A 56 10.73 -9.60 3.42
C THR A 56 9.80 -8.44 3.79
N ALA A 57 10.33 -7.21 3.81
CA ALA A 57 9.54 -6.01 4.05
C ALA A 57 8.45 -5.81 2.98
N LEU A 58 8.78 -6.04 1.70
CA LEU A 58 7.82 -5.96 0.59
C LEU A 58 6.71 -7.00 0.74
N LYS A 59 7.03 -8.25 1.08
CA LYS A 59 6.03 -9.30 1.32
C LYS A 59 5.09 -8.92 2.46
N HIS A 60 5.63 -8.38 3.56
CA HIS A 60 4.81 -7.92 4.67
C HIS A 60 3.93 -6.73 4.31
N ALA A 61 4.48 -5.71 3.63
CA ALA A 61 3.71 -4.55 3.19
C ALA A 61 2.59 -4.94 2.20
N HIS A 62 2.86 -5.91 1.33
CA HIS A 62 1.85 -6.42 0.40
C HIS A 62 0.71 -7.12 1.13
N ALA A 63 1.03 -8.05 2.04
CA ALA A 63 0.03 -8.74 2.86
C ALA A 63 -0.79 -7.76 3.74
N GLU A 64 -0.15 -6.73 4.30
CA GLU A 64 -0.86 -5.69 5.04
C GLU A 64 -1.81 -4.88 4.14
N SER A 65 -1.36 -4.52 2.94
CA SER A 65 -2.17 -3.80 1.97
C SER A 65 -3.39 -4.61 1.50
N GLU A 66 -3.23 -5.92 1.27
CA GLU A 66 -4.34 -6.81 0.95
C GLU A 66 -5.35 -6.87 2.10
N SER A 67 -4.87 -7.13 3.33
CA SER A 67 -5.74 -7.16 4.51
C SER A 67 -6.47 -5.82 4.74
N ARG A 68 -5.77 -4.69 4.51
CA ARG A 68 -6.38 -3.36 4.58
C ARG A 68 -7.48 -3.18 3.54
N SER A 69 -7.26 -3.66 2.32
CA SER A 69 -8.23 -3.58 1.23
C SER A 69 -9.47 -4.43 1.53
N ASP A 70 -9.29 -5.66 1.98
CA ASP A 70 -10.39 -6.55 2.38
C ASP A 70 -11.21 -5.94 3.52
N ASN A 71 -10.54 -5.43 4.56
CA ASN A 71 -11.21 -4.75 5.68
C ASN A 71 -11.97 -3.50 5.21
N ALA A 72 -11.43 -2.75 4.24
CA ALA A 72 -12.10 -1.59 3.67
C ALA A 72 -13.36 -2.00 2.87
N LEU A 73 -13.29 -3.08 2.09
CA LEU A 73 -14.42 -3.63 1.35
C LEU A 73 -15.53 -4.09 2.30
N VAL A 74 -15.23 -4.90 3.30
CA VAL A 74 -16.22 -5.36 4.30
C VAL A 74 -16.87 -4.18 5.02
N ARG A 75 -16.08 -3.14 5.35
CA ARG A 75 -16.61 -1.93 5.97
C ARG A 75 -17.53 -1.14 5.04
N LEU A 76 -17.21 -1.08 3.74
CA LEU A 76 -18.04 -0.42 2.74
C LEU A 76 -19.35 -1.19 2.53
N GLU A 77 -19.29 -2.51 2.37
CA GLU A 77 -20.47 -3.38 2.28
C GLU A 77 -21.39 -3.18 3.48
N GLY A 78 -20.85 -3.24 4.70
CA GLY A 78 -21.63 -3.01 5.91
C GLY A 78 -22.21 -1.59 6.02
N LYS A 79 -21.59 -0.57 5.44
CA LYS A 79 -22.16 0.79 5.37
C LYS A 79 -23.27 0.88 4.33
N VAL A 80 -23.11 0.22 3.19
CA VAL A 80 -24.10 0.16 2.12
C VAL A 80 -25.36 -0.54 2.61
N ASP A 81 -25.23 -1.70 3.27
CA ASP A 81 -26.35 -2.45 3.83
C ASP A 81 -27.14 -1.62 4.86
N LYS A 82 -26.42 -0.92 5.76
CA LYS A 82 -27.05 -0.01 6.73
C LYS A 82 -27.78 1.13 6.04
N GLY A 83 -27.15 1.76 5.05
CA GLY A 83 -27.76 2.86 4.29
C GLY A 83 -29.04 2.42 3.56
N PHE A 84 -29.06 1.22 2.97
CA PHE A 84 -30.25 0.66 2.35
C PHE A 84 -31.36 0.34 3.37
N ALA A 85 -31.01 -0.21 4.52
CA ALA A 85 -31.98 -0.49 5.59
C ALA A 85 -32.62 0.80 6.12
N GLU A 86 -31.81 1.84 6.35
CA GLU A 86 -32.28 3.16 6.78
C GLU A 86 -33.18 3.81 5.72
N LEU A 87 -32.77 3.80 4.46
CA LEU A 87 -33.56 4.36 3.35
C LEU A 87 -34.90 3.64 3.17
N ARG A 88 -34.91 2.30 3.28
CA ARG A 88 -36.15 1.52 3.24
C ARG A 88 -37.08 1.87 4.41
N GLY A 89 -36.53 2.00 5.62
CA GLY A 89 -37.30 2.41 6.80
C GLY A 89 -37.90 3.80 6.64
N GLU A 90 -37.15 4.76 6.11
CA GLU A 90 -37.66 6.11 5.83
C GLU A 90 -38.75 6.11 4.75
N LEU A 91 -38.55 5.34 3.67
CA LEU A 91 -39.56 5.18 2.62
C LEU A 91 -40.85 4.56 3.17
N ASP A 92 -40.76 3.48 3.94
CA ASP A 92 -41.93 2.81 4.52
C ASP A 92 -42.72 3.77 5.43
N LYS A 93 -42.01 4.59 6.22
CA LYS A 93 -42.62 5.64 7.04
C LYS A 93 -43.34 6.68 6.18
N ARG A 94 -42.70 7.22 5.14
CA ARG A 94 -43.32 8.21 4.24
C ARG A 94 -44.52 7.64 3.49
N PHE A 95 -44.48 6.37 3.08
CA PHE A 95 -45.62 5.70 2.46
C PHE A 95 -46.79 5.54 3.44
N ALA A 96 -46.52 5.23 4.71
CA ALA A 96 -47.56 5.14 5.73
C ALA A 96 -48.21 6.52 5.99
N GLU A 97 -47.40 7.57 6.12
CA GLU A 97 -47.87 8.96 6.26
C GLU A 97 -48.72 9.39 5.04
N ALA A 98 -48.22 9.19 3.82
CA ALA A 98 -48.93 9.52 2.60
C ALA A 98 -50.27 8.76 2.45
N LYS A 99 -50.32 7.48 2.85
CA LYS A 99 -51.59 6.73 2.88
C LYS A 99 -52.56 7.28 3.92
N GLY A 100 -52.07 7.67 5.09
CA GLY A 100 -52.88 8.29 6.14
C GLY A 100 -53.50 9.60 5.69
N GLU A 101 -52.69 10.49 5.10
CA GLU A 101 -53.14 11.76 4.52
C GLU A 101 -54.18 11.53 3.41
N MET A 102 -53.93 10.57 2.51
CA MET A 102 -54.88 10.23 1.44
C MET A 102 -56.22 9.73 1.98
N LEU A 103 -56.22 8.89 3.02
CA LEU A 103 -57.46 8.43 3.65
C LEU A 103 -58.22 9.59 4.27
N LEU A 104 -57.53 10.49 4.96
CA LEU A 104 -58.14 11.67 5.56
C LEU A 104 -58.75 12.59 4.50
N LEU A 105 -58.03 12.85 3.41
CA LEU A 105 -58.54 13.61 2.26
C LEU A 105 -59.78 12.95 1.64
N LYS A 106 -59.77 11.62 1.45
CA LYS A 106 -60.94 10.88 0.94
C LYS A 106 -62.16 11.02 1.85
N TRP A 107 -61.98 10.99 3.17
CA TRP A 107 -63.07 11.21 4.13
C TRP A 107 -63.61 12.62 4.08
N MET A 108 -62.74 13.63 4.07
CA MET A 108 -63.15 15.04 3.98
C MET A 108 -63.94 15.30 2.69
N LEU A 109 -63.49 14.76 1.56
CA LEU A 109 -64.21 14.91 0.28
C LEU A 109 -65.63 14.33 0.35
N GLY A 110 -65.79 13.16 0.98
CA GLY A 110 -67.12 12.55 1.18
C GLY A 110 -68.06 13.44 2.00
N VAL A 111 -67.56 14.06 3.07
CA VAL A 111 -68.34 14.99 3.91
C VAL A 111 -68.74 16.24 3.11
N VAL A 112 -67.82 16.82 2.33
CA VAL A 112 -68.11 18.01 1.51
C VAL A 112 -69.19 17.71 0.46
N ILE A 113 -69.09 16.56 -0.23
CA ILE A 113 -70.09 16.15 -1.23
C ILE A 113 -71.47 15.96 -0.57
N ALA A 114 -71.55 15.29 0.58
CA ALA A 114 -72.81 15.12 1.31
C ALA A 114 -73.42 16.46 1.75
N GLY A 115 -72.59 17.40 2.19
CA GLY A 115 -73.01 18.75 2.52
C GLY A 115 -73.55 19.51 1.31
N MET A 116 -72.91 19.37 0.14
CA MET A 116 -73.40 19.98 -1.11
C MET A 116 -74.74 19.40 -1.56
N VAL A 117 -74.93 18.08 -1.47
CA VAL A 117 -76.21 17.43 -1.81
C VAL A 117 -77.35 17.84 -0.87
N SER A 118 -77.04 18.16 0.40
CA SER A 118 -78.06 18.57 1.39
C SER A 118 -78.53 20.02 1.23
N LEU A 119 -77.87 20.82 0.39
CA LEU A 119 -78.16 22.25 0.18
C LEU A 119 -79.08 22.51 -1.03
N VAL A 120 -79.27 21.51 -1.89
CA VAL A 120 -80.14 21.54 -3.09
C VAL A 120 -81.44 20.80 -2.80
#